data_AF-A0A7K1B1K1-F1
#
_entry.id   AF-A0A7K1B1K1-F1
#
_cell.length_a   1.000
_cell.length_b   1.000
_cell.length_c   1.000
_cell.angle_alpha   90.00
_cell.angle_beta   90.00
_cell.angle_gamma   90.00
#
_symmetry.space_group_name_H-M   'P 1'
#
loop_
_entity.id
_entity.type
_entity.pdbx_description
1 polymer ?
#
loop_
_entity_poly.entity_id
_entity_poly.type
_entity_poly.pdbx_seq_one_letter_code
_entity_poly.pdbx_strand_id
1 'polypeptide(L)'
;MSEPHGVDATTRAALDARRDEIAAQYLRPREVRPASTARGVHHVALICSDVERTVQFYDGVLGFPLIEMFENRDYAGSTHFFFDIGHGNTLAYFDLPGLDLGPYAEVLGGHHHLAVSIERDQWQRIKDRFDADGIEYAHVDGSSLYFRGPDGERLELISDPLLEMYGKPVG
;
A
#
# COMPACT_ATOMS: atom_id res chain seq x y z
N MET A 1 0.70 -13.92 27.82
CA MET A 1 1.19 -13.75 26.44
C MET A 1 0.35 -14.66 25.58
N SER A 2 -0.46 -14.13 24.67
CA SER A 2 -1.20 -14.97 23.72
C SER A 2 -0.19 -15.72 22.85
N GLU A 3 -0.46 -16.98 22.52
CA GLU A 3 0.32 -17.66 21.49
C GLU A 3 0.32 -16.83 20.20
N PRO A 4 1.45 -16.75 19.49
CA PRO A 4 1.49 -16.07 18.21
C PRO A 4 0.47 -16.70 17.26
N HIS A 5 -0.28 -15.87 16.54
CA HIS A 5 -1.19 -16.33 15.50
C HIS A 5 -0.39 -17.05 14.39
N GLY A 6 -0.92 -18.18 13.90
CA GLY A 6 -0.28 -18.94 12.81
C GLY A 6 -0.39 -20.45 12.96
N VAL A 7 0.63 -21.15 12.49
CA VAL A 7 0.75 -22.62 12.52
C VAL A 7 1.53 -23.09 13.74
N ASP A 8 1.40 -24.38 14.07
CA ASP A 8 2.14 -25.00 15.18
C ASP A 8 3.67 -24.98 14.96
N ALA A 9 4.42 -25.25 16.03
CA ALA A 9 5.89 -25.18 16.01
C ALA A 9 6.54 -26.15 15.00
N THR A 10 5.96 -27.32 14.76
CA THR A 10 6.48 -28.31 13.81
C THR A 10 6.30 -27.80 12.40
N THR A 11 5.09 -27.36 12.06
CA THR A 11 4.79 -26.77 10.76
C THR A 11 5.63 -25.52 10.51
N ARG A 12 5.82 -24.67 11.53
CA ARG A 12 6.67 -23.49 11.43
C ARG A 12 8.12 -23.85 11.10
N ALA A 13 8.70 -24.83 11.81
CA ALA A 13 10.07 -25.28 11.54
C ALA A 13 10.24 -25.82 10.11
N ALA A 14 9.27 -26.58 9.61
CA ALA A 14 9.28 -27.06 8.22
C ALA A 14 9.20 -25.92 7.20
N LEU A 15 8.38 -24.90 7.47
CA LEU A 15 8.29 -23.70 6.62
C LEU A 15 9.59 -22.88 6.65
N ASP A 16 10.24 -22.77 7.81
CA ASP A 16 11.51 -22.06 7.95
C ASP A 16 12.62 -22.76 7.16
N ALA A 17 12.76 -24.08 7.30
CA ALA A 17 13.69 -24.87 6.49
C ALA A 17 13.41 -24.69 4.99
N ARG A 18 12.14 -24.67 4.59
CA ARG A 18 11.77 -24.45 3.19
C ARG A 18 12.12 -23.04 2.70
N ARG A 19 11.97 -22.01 3.53
CA ARG A 19 12.38 -20.64 3.20
C ARG A 19 13.90 -20.56 3.00
N ASP A 20 14.68 -21.20 3.88
CA ASP A 20 16.13 -21.25 3.78
C ASP A 20 16.60 -21.93 2.49
N GLU A 21 15.97 -23.05 2.11
CA GLU A 21 16.22 -23.73 0.84
C GLU A 21 15.96 -22.81 -0.38
N ILE A 22 14.82 -22.13 -0.39
CA ILE A 22 14.46 -21.20 -1.47
C ILE A 22 15.44 -20.03 -1.51
N ALA A 23 15.79 -19.45 -0.36
CA ALA A 23 16.75 -18.37 -0.29
C ALA A 23 18.12 -18.80 -0.80
N ALA A 24 18.64 -19.95 -0.37
CA ALA A 24 19.91 -20.49 -0.85
C ALA A 24 19.93 -20.72 -2.37
N GLN A 25 18.78 -21.10 -2.95
CA GLN A 25 18.67 -21.35 -4.39
C GLN A 25 18.53 -20.06 -5.23
N TYR A 26 17.78 -19.06 -4.75
CA TYR A 26 17.33 -17.95 -5.58
C TYR A 26 17.80 -16.56 -5.12
N LEU A 27 18.13 -16.37 -3.84
CA LEU A 27 18.57 -15.09 -3.32
C LEU A 27 20.05 -14.88 -3.64
N ARG A 28 20.33 -13.90 -4.51
CA ARG A 28 21.70 -13.53 -4.88
C ARG A 28 22.18 -12.34 -4.06
N PRO A 29 23.47 -12.31 -3.65
CA PRO A 29 24.08 -11.10 -3.10
C PRO A 29 23.94 -9.92 -4.06
N ARG A 30 23.78 -8.70 -3.52
CA ARG A 30 23.51 -7.49 -4.31
C ARG A 30 24.55 -7.26 -5.40
N GLU A 31 25.80 -7.60 -5.13
CA GLU A 31 26.96 -7.38 -5.99
C GLU A 31 26.94 -8.23 -7.27
N VAL A 32 26.18 -9.33 -7.26
CA VAL A 32 26.08 -10.28 -8.39
C VAL A 32 24.67 -10.35 -8.98
N ARG A 33 23.74 -9.50 -8.52
CA ARG A 33 22.42 -9.36 -9.15
C ARG A 33 22.57 -8.68 -10.51
N PRO A 34 21.92 -9.20 -11.57
CA PRO A 34 21.85 -8.47 -12.83
C PRO A 34 21.04 -7.18 -12.64
N ALA A 35 21.23 -6.21 -13.53
CA ALA A 35 20.35 -5.06 -13.60
C ALA A 35 18.90 -5.52 -13.84
N SER A 36 17.94 -4.88 -13.18
CA SER A 36 16.52 -5.14 -13.42
C SER A 36 16.14 -4.74 -14.84
N THR A 37 15.27 -5.51 -15.47
CA THR A 37 14.60 -5.12 -16.73
C THR A 37 13.40 -4.22 -16.48
N ALA A 38 12.93 -4.13 -15.24
CA ALA A 38 11.83 -3.26 -14.85
C ALA A 38 12.31 -1.81 -14.64
N ARG A 39 11.40 -0.86 -14.85
CA ARG A 39 11.62 0.57 -14.58
C ARG A 39 10.94 1.06 -13.29
N GLY A 40 10.36 0.15 -12.52
CA GLY A 40 9.53 0.45 -11.35
C GLY A 40 8.05 0.18 -11.60
N VAL A 41 7.24 0.48 -10.59
CA VAL A 41 5.79 0.62 -10.75
C VAL A 41 5.54 1.82 -11.66
N HIS A 42 4.53 1.73 -12.54
CA HIS A 42 4.11 2.86 -13.36
C HIS A 42 2.90 3.55 -12.74
N HIS A 43 1.88 2.77 -12.38
CA HIS A 43 0.74 3.21 -11.57
C HIS A 43 0.11 2.00 -10.89
N VAL A 44 -0.69 2.24 -9.86
CA VAL A 44 -1.58 1.26 -9.21
C VAL A 44 -3.01 1.74 -9.41
N ALA A 45 -3.95 0.84 -9.71
CA ALA A 45 -5.36 1.19 -9.84
C ALA A 45 -6.19 0.42 -8.82
N LEU A 46 -7.05 1.14 -8.09
CA LEU A 46 -7.99 0.61 -7.12
C LEU A 46 -9.42 0.99 -7.51
N ILE A 47 -10.39 0.49 -6.75
CA ILE A 47 -11.80 0.77 -6.95
C ILE A 47 -12.32 1.46 -5.69
N CYS A 48 -13.17 2.46 -5.88
CA CYS A 48 -13.84 3.19 -4.81
C CYS A 48 -15.36 3.09 -4.98
N SER A 49 -16.11 3.26 -3.90
CA SER A 49 -17.58 3.37 -3.98
C SER A 49 -18.08 4.81 -4.11
N ASP A 50 -17.23 5.80 -3.82
CA ASP A 50 -17.56 7.22 -3.86
C ASP A 50 -16.33 8.05 -4.29
N VAL A 51 -16.46 8.75 -5.43
CA VAL A 51 -15.38 9.55 -6.03
C VAL A 51 -14.99 10.72 -5.11
N GLU A 52 -15.96 11.48 -4.60
CA GLU A 52 -15.69 12.68 -3.82
C GLU A 52 -15.04 12.33 -2.47
N ARG A 53 -15.56 11.30 -1.79
CA ARG A 53 -14.97 10.79 -0.54
C ARG A 53 -13.54 10.33 -0.74
N THR A 54 -13.26 9.68 -1.87
CA THR A 54 -11.91 9.24 -2.23
C THR A 54 -10.99 10.43 -2.46
N VAL A 55 -11.42 11.44 -3.22
CA VAL A 55 -10.65 12.68 -3.43
C VAL A 55 -10.38 13.41 -2.12
N GLN A 56 -11.40 13.60 -1.26
CA GLN A 56 -11.25 14.26 0.03
C GLN A 56 -10.24 13.54 0.93
N PHE A 57 -10.19 12.21 0.88
CA PHE A 57 -9.24 11.42 1.67
C PHE A 57 -7.82 11.52 1.10
N TYR A 58 -7.62 11.17 -0.17
CA TYR A 58 -6.28 11.08 -0.74
C TYR A 58 -5.63 12.45 -0.96
N ASP A 59 -6.36 13.43 -1.48
CA ASP A 59 -5.86 14.81 -1.65
C ASP A 59 -5.92 15.58 -0.33
N GLY A 60 -7.10 15.62 0.30
CA GLY A 60 -7.33 16.46 1.47
C GLY A 60 -6.64 15.97 2.75
N VAL A 61 -6.73 14.67 3.06
CA VAL A 61 -6.18 14.11 4.31
C VAL A 61 -4.72 13.69 4.13
N LEU A 62 -4.41 12.93 3.07
CA LEU A 62 -3.05 12.42 2.85
C LEU A 62 -2.14 13.39 2.10
N GLY A 63 -2.70 14.39 1.41
CA GLY A 63 -1.91 15.37 0.66
C GLY A 63 -1.38 14.86 -0.67
N PHE A 64 -1.99 13.81 -1.25
CA PHE A 64 -1.66 13.28 -2.58
C PHE A 64 -2.50 14.01 -3.63
N PRO A 65 -1.93 14.94 -4.43
CA PRO A 65 -2.73 15.80 -5.29
C PRO A 65 -3.50 15.01 -6.34
N LEU A 66 -4.78 15.34 -6.55
CA LEU A 66 -5.54 14.89 -7.70
C LEU A 66 -4.98 15.57 -8.96
N ILE A 67 -4.48 14.79 -9.92
CA ILE A 67 -3.77 15.31 -11.10
C ILE A 67 -4.52 15.11 -12.41
N GLU A 68 -5.50 14.19 -12.46
CA GLU A 68 -6.23 13.89 -13.69
C GLU A 68 -7.57 13.21 -13.37
N MET A 69 -8.62 13.51 -14.13
CA MET A 69 -9.95 12.91 -14.00
C MET A 69 -10.71 12.95 -15.33
N PHE A 70 -11.19 11.80 -15.79
CA PHE A 70 -11.96 11.68 -17.02
C PHE A 70 -12.90 10.47 -16.97
N GLU A 71 -13.83 10.38 -17.93
CA GLU A 71 -14.72 9.21 -18.04
C GLU A 71 -13.92 7.96 -18.43
N ASN A 72 -14.14 6.86 -17.72
CA ASN A 72 -13.56 5.57 -17.99
C ASN A 72 -13.93 5.12 -19.41
N ARG A 73 -12.91 5.00 -20.26
CA ARG A 73 -13.05 4.59 -21.66
C ARG A 73 -13.74 3.23 -21.82
N ASP A 74 -13.55 2.34 -20.86
CA ASP A 74 -13.98 0.95 -20.96
C ASP A 74 -15.31 0.69 -20.21
N TYR A 75 -15.84 1.69 -19.49
CA TYR A 75 -17.13 1.60 -18.77
C TYR A 75 -17.84 2.96 -18.74
N ALA A 76 -18.86 3.11 -19.59
CA ALA A 76 -19.63 4.35 -19.72
C ALA A 76 -20.27 4.76 -18.39
N GLY A 77 -20.13 6.04 -18.03
CA GLY A 77 -20.58 6.61 -16.76
C GLY A 77 -19.67 6.35 -15.56
N SER A 78 -18.62 5.52 -15.68
CA SER A 78 -17.59 5.39 -14.65
C SER A 78 -16.55 6.50 -14.79
N THR A 79 -16.02 6.96 -13.67
CA THR A 79 -14.90 7.90 -13.58
C THR A 79 -13.57 7.15 -13.47
N HIS A 80 -12.53 7.65 -14.13
CA HIS A 80 -11.14 7.24 -13.94
C HIS A 80 -10.33 8.47 -13.54
N PHE A 81 -9.66 8.41 -12.39
CA PHE A 81 -8.95 9.56 -11.82
C PHE A 81 -7.67 9.15 -11.12
N PHE A 82 -6.71 10.07 -11.00
CA PHE A 82 -5.34 9.80 -10.60
C PHE A 82 -4.83 10.79 -9.55
N PHE A 83 -4.10 10.28 -8.56
CA PHE A 83 -3.33 11.05 -7.60
C PHE A 83 -1.83 10.89 -7.87
N ASP A 84 -1.06 11.95 -7.66
CA ASP A 84 0.41 11.88 -7.61
C ASP A 84 0.86 11.34 -6.24
N ILE A 85 1.64 10.26 -6.26
CA ILE A 85 2.20 9.63 -5.05
C ILE A 85 3.75 9.72 -5.01
N GLY A 86 4.32 10.62 -5.81
CA GLY A 86 5.75 10.86 -5.87
C GLY A 86 6.52 9.90 -6.75
N HIS A 87 7.79 10.22 -6.99
CA HIS A 87 8.69 9.42 -7.85
C HIS A 87 8.14 9.13 -9.26
N GLY A 88 7.26 9.99 -9.79
CA GLY A 88 6.60 9.79 -11.09
C GLY A 88 5.62 8.63 -11.11
N ASN A 89 5.14 8.17 -9.95
CA ASN A 89 4.13 7.13 -9.81
C ASN A 89 2.76 7.76 -9.55
N THR A 90 1.70 7.09 -9.98
CA THR A 90 0.33 7.53 -9.72
C THR A 90 -0.51 6.43 -9.07
N LEU A 91 -1.45 6.86 -8.24
CA LEU A 91 -2.51 6.01 -7.70
C LEU A 91 -3.82 6.37 -8.40
N ALA A 92 -4.39 5.42 -9.12
CA ALA A 92 -5.60 5.58 -9.91
C ALA A 92 -6.81 4.93 -9.22
N TYR A 93 -8.00 5.42 -9.57
CA TYR A 93 -9.26 4.90 -9.07
C TYR A 93 -10.33 4.82 -10.15
N PHE A 94 -11.23 3.85 -9.98
CA PHE A 94 -12.50 3.71 -10.69
C PHE A 94 -13.68 3.64 -9.71
N ASP A 95 -14.87 4.09 -10.10
CA ASP A 95 -16.10 4.05 -9.30
C ASP A 95 -17.14 2.99 -9.76
N LEU A 96 -17.05 2.53 -11.01
CA LEU A 96 -17.84 1.44 -11.62
C LEU A 96 -19.33 1.39 -11.21
N PRO A 97 -20.11 2.48 -11.44
CA PRO A 97 -21.50 2.56 -11.01
C PRO A 97 -22.37 1.46 -11.61
N GLY A 98 -23.26 0.91 -10.78
CA GLY A 98 -24.17 -0.17 -11.15
C GLY A 98 -23.60 -1.58 -10.96
N LEU A 99 -22.32 -1.71 -10.59
CA LEU A 99 -21.77 -2.99 -10.13
C LEU A 99 -22.00 -3.15 -8.62
N ASP A 100 -22.39 -4.35 -8.20
CA ASP A 100 -22.51 -4.72 -6.78
C ASP A 100 -21.16 -5.22 -6.27
N LEU A 101 -20.24 -4.28 -6.04
CA LEU A 101 -18.92 -4.57 -5.51
C LEU A 101 -19.03 -4.70 -3.98
N GLY A 102 -18.80 -5.91 -3.48
CA GLY A 102 -18.75 -6.17 -2.04
C GLY A 102 -17.60 -5.41 -1.35
N PRO A 103 -17.53 -5.47 -0.01
CA PRO A 103 -16.47 -4.80 0.74
C PRO A 103 -15.09 -5.37 0.39
N TYR A 104 -14.04 -4.58 0.65
CA TYR A 104 -12.67 -5.03 0.57
C TYR A 104 -12.46 -6.36 1.33
N ALA A 105 -11.71 -7.28 0.71
CA ALA A 105 -11.35 -8.56 1.29
C ALA A 105 -9.88 -8.92 1.02
N GLU A 106 -9.17 -9.40 2.05
CA GLU A 106 -7.81 -9.93 1.94
C GLU A 106 -7.87 -11.35 1.38
N VAL A 107 -7.70 -11.47 0.06
CA VAL A 107 -7.82 -12.74 -0.66
C VAL A 107 -6.61 -12.99 -1.56
N LEU A 108 -6.38 -14.25 -1.90
CA LEU A 108 -5.31 -14.65 -2.82
C LEU A 108 -5.48 -13.94 -4.17
N GLY A 109 -4.41 -13.31 -4.66
CA GLY A 109 -4.42 -12.52 -5.89
C GLY A 109 -5.02 -11.11 -5.75
N GLY A 110 -5.56 -10.76 -4.59
CA GLY A 110 -6.07 -9.42 -4.27
C GLY A 110 -5.02 -8.50 -3.66
N HIS A 111 -5.43 -7.25 -3.43
CA HIS A 111 -4.62 -6.22 -2.77
C HIS A 111 -4.41 -6.53 -1.28
N HIS A 112 -3.17 -6.73 -0.83
CA HIS A 112 -2.88 -6.93 0.59
C HIS A 112 -2.73 -5.61 1.34
N HIS A 113 -1.84 -4.70 0.89
CA HIS A 113 -1.78 -3.29 1.30
C HIS A 113 -0.94 -2.48 0.32
N LEU A 114 -1.09 -1.15 0.30
CA LEU A 114 -0.27 -0.21 -0.46
C LEU A 114 0.58 0.61 0.50
N ALA A 115 1.90 0.44 0.45
CA ALA A 115 2.83 1.27 1.20
C ALA A 115 3.34 2.43 0.34
N VAL A 116 3.18 3.66 0.85
CA VAL A 116 3.67 4.87 0.20
C VAL A 116 4.73 5.51 1.11
N SER A 117 5.91 5.74 0.53
CA SER A 117 6.99 6.46 1.20
C SER A 117 6.64 7.94 1.28
N ILE A 118 6.83 8.55 2.46
CA ILE A 118 6.54 9.96 2.70
C ILE A 118 7.61 10.57 3.60
N GLU A 119 7.96 11.84 3.36
CA GLU A 119 8.93 12.55 4.20
C GLU A 119 8.51 12.57 5.68
N ARG A 120 9.50 12.49 6.58
CA ARG A 120 9.29 12.36 8.03
C ARG A 120 8.39 13.45 8.61
N ASP A 121 8.56 14.68 8.16
CA ASP A 121 7.81 15.83 8.67
C ASP A 121 6.35 15.80 8.19
N GLN A 122 6.10 15.41 6.94
CA GLN A 122 4.76 15.18 6.40
C GLN A 122 4.08 14.00 7.08
N TRP A 123 4.80 12.90 7.28
CA TRP A 123 4.32 11.73 8.01
C TRP A 123 3.81 12.11 9.40
N GLN A 124 4.57 12.94 10.14
CA GLN A 124 4.15 13.43 11.45
C GLN A 124 2.90 14.31 11.36
N ARG A 125 2.82 15.20 10.36
CA ARG A 125 1.63 16.04 10.13
C ARG A 125 0.38 15.21 9.85
N ILE A 126 0.49 14.16 9.04
CA ILE A 126 -0.64 13.25 8.76
C ILE A 126 -1.01 12.47 10.02
N LYS A 127 -0.03 12.00 10.79
CA LYS A 127 -0.31 11.32 12.06
C LYS A 127 -1.10 12.22 13.01
N ASP A 128 -0.70 13.49 13.18
CA ASP A 128 -1.39 14.44 14.03
C ASP A 128 -2.81 14.74 13.50
N ARG A 129 -2.99 14.77 12.18
CA ARG A 129 -4.30 14.87 11.52
C ARG A 129 -5.18 13.66 11.84
N PHE A 130 -4.64 12.44 11.73
CA PHE A 130 -5.36 11.22 12.09
C PHE A 130 -5.83 11.25 13.54
N ASP A 131 -4.96 11.68 14.46
CA ASP A 131 -5.30 11.83 15.88
C ASP A 131 -6.42 12.86 16.09
N ALA A 132 -6.40 13.98 15.37
CA ALA A 132 -7.41 15.03 15.46
C ALA A 132 -8.77 14.63 14.87
N ASP A 133 -8.76 13.89 13.77
CA ASP A 133 -9.96 13.48 13.03
C ASP A 133 -10.52 12.13 13.54
N GLY A 134 -9.82 11.46 14.45
CA GLY A 134 -10.22 10.16 15.01
C GLY A 134 -10.06 8.99 14.04
N ILE A 135 -9.12 9.09 13.08
CA ILE A 135 -8.83 8.01 12.13
C ILE A 135 -7.96 6.96 12.83
N GLU A 136 -8.42 5.71 12.85
CA GLU A 136 -7.68 4.61 13.47
C GLU A 136 -6.48 4.19 12.62
N TYR A 137 -5.34 3.99 13.28
CA TYR A 137 -4.13 3.46 12.67
C TYR A 137 -3.34 2.60 13.66
N ALA A 138 -2.54 1.67 13.13
CA ALA A 138 -1.53 0.92 13.88
C ALA A 138 -0.15 1.51 13.58
N HIS A 139 0.52 1.99 14.63
CA HIS A 139 1.87 2.54 14.55
C HIS A 139 2.92 1.46 14.79
N VAL A 140 3.82 1.27 13.83
CA VAL A 140 4.90 0.27 13.88
C VAL A 140 6.26 0.95 13.78
N ASP A 141 7.15 0.58 14.70
CA ASP A 141 8.59 0.95 14.73
C ASP A 141 8.92 2.44 14.64
N GLY A 142 7.98 3.35 14.96
CA GLY A 142 8.26 4.79 14.91
C GLY A 142 8.24 5.39 13.50
N SER A 143 8.13 4.58 12.44
CA SER A 143 8.24 5.05 11.05
C SER A 143 7.08 4.66 10.14
N SER A 144 6.19 3.75 10.57
CA SER A 144 5.12 3.21 9.74
C SER A 144 3.74 3.36 10.40
N LEU A 145 2.75 3.80 9.61
CA LEU A 145 1.34 3.87 10.00
C LEU A 145 0.55 2.96 9.06
N TYR A 146 -0.04 1.89 9.60
CA TYR A 146 -1.01 1.06 8.88
C TYR A 146 -2.44 1.52 9.20
N PHE A 147 -3.25 1.74 8.17
CA PHE A 147 -4.64 2.21 8.31
C PHE A 147 -5.49 1.72 7.15
N ARG A 148 -6.77 2.07 7.16
CA ARG A 148 -7.71 1.76 6.09
C ARG A 148 -8.10 3.02 5.35
N GLY A 149 -8.19 2.94 4.03
CA GLY A 149 -8.80 3.98 3.22
C GLY A 149 -10.34 3.94 3.27
N PRO A 150 -11.01 4.81 2.49
CA PRO A 150 -12.46 5.01 2.58
C PRO A 150 -13.29 3.77 2.28
N ASP A 151 -12.76 2.82 1.50
CA ASP A 151 -13.43 1.58 1.10
C ASP A 151 -12.85 0.34 1.81
N GLY A 152 -12.03 0.57 2.85
CA GLY A 152 -11.49 -0.46 3.72
C GLY A 152 -10.16 -1.07 3.24
N GLU A 153 -9.67 -0.67 2.08
CA GLU A 153 -8.39 -1.07 1.53
C GLU A 153 -7.26 -0.73 2.50
N ARG A 154 -6.29 -1.64 2.64
CA ARG A 154 -5.17 -1.42 3.55
C ARG A 154 -4.12 -0.52 2.92
N LEU A 155 -3.71 0.47 3.70
CA LEU A 155 -2.69 1.45 3.35
C LEU A 155 -1.61 1.48 4.42
N GLU A 156 -0.41 1.87 3.99
CA GLU A 156 0.72 2.13 4.85
C GLU A 156 1.38 3.45 4.43
N LEU A 157 1.63 4.33 5.41
CA LEU A 157 2.54 5.45 5.24
C LEU A 157 3.83 5.15 5.99
N ILE A 158 4.92 5.03 5.26
CA ILE A 158 6.24 4.77 5.81
C ILE A 158 7.17 5.96 5.56
N SER A 159 7.88 6.37 6.59
CA SER A 159 8.80 7.52 6.56
C SER A 159 10.28 7.14 6.53
N ASP A 160 10.54 5.86 6.28
CA ASP A 160 11.85 5.39 5.90
C ASP A 160 12.07 5.59 4.40
N PRO A 161 13.33 5.80 3.95
CA PRO A 161 13.64 5.91 2.53
C PRO A 161 13.23 4.67 1.72
N LEU A 162 13.09 4.84 0.41
CA LEU A 162 12.90 3.70 -0.49
C LEU A 162 14.02 2.66 -0.31
N LEU A 163 13.63 1.38 -0.27
CA LEU A 163 14.51 0.23 0.03
C LEU A 163 15.03 0.19 1.47
N GLU A 164 14.43 0.93 2.39
CA GLU A 164 14.65 0.78 3.83
C GLU A 164 13.33 0.44 4.51
N MET A 165 13.41 -0.38 5.55
CA MET A 165 12.27 -0.75 6.38
C MET A 165 12.76 -0.90 7.81
N TYR A 166 12.19 -0.11 8.73
CA TYR A 166 12.52 -0.15 10.15
C TYR A 166 14.00 0.14 10.40
N GLY A 167 14.51 1.15 9.68
CA GLY A 167 15.92 1.57 9.69
C GLY A 167 16.91 0.54 9.14
N LYS A 168 16.45 -0.48 8.41
CA LYS A 168 17.30 -1.51 7.80
C LYS A 168 17.14 -1.55 6.28
N PRO A 169 18.23 -1.68 5.52
CA PRO A 169 18.15 -1.91 4.08
C PRO A 169 17.36 -3.18 3.76
N VAL A 170 16.49 -3.09 2.76
CA VAL A 170 15.77 -4.21 2.17
C VAL A 170 16.57 -4.72 0.97
N GLY A 171 17.25 -5.85 1.19
CA GLY A 171 17.95 -6.61 0.16
C GLY A 171 19.44 -6.34 0.01
#